data_AF-A0A554VHP7-F1
#
_entry.id   AF-A0A554VHP7-F1
#
_cell.length_a   1.000
_cell.length_b   1.000
_cell.length_c   1.000
_cell.angle_alpha   90.00
_cell.angle_beta   90.00
_cell.angle_gamma   90.00
#
_symmetry.space_group_name_H-M   'P 1'
#
loop_
_entity.id
_entity.type
_entity.pdbx_description
1 polymer ?
#
loop_
_entity_poly.entity_id
_entity_poly.type
_entity_poly.pdbx_seq_one_letter_code
_entity_poly.pdbx_strand_id
1 'polypeptide(L)'
;MKKIYYRFPLIFLMTWMFVQPIYAQKRVGYMQSWKAQITADQASKLTHVIYSFATIHPDLDGKLNAIDGAYLSTMTSIAHAQGAKAILAVGGWFPCSYANQSGPCAADANPEAFNSVAQGNSKTNFVNNLYNMVVQYNMDGIDVDWEYPSASSQGLYVELLAALRAKMNTHPTKQLELSTAVPASAFRGQHFSSAAFQYLDGIHIMAYDNSPRINHSTYTFAAGGIDYWQSRGVTNSKLQLGLPFYGWNSSGASMAYKDIVAADSSAPNKVYPNNNTCDQSNGYGYNAKKLIEDKVQLTLNENIGGVMIWAVDQDHANPSYSLLNTIDAKLDGGSGPGGPGGGGSCTQWSAGTQYYVGDIVTYQGSNYICVNDNPGYDPVISHWFWDPSSQNCDGGSGGDGGACAPWTAGTQYYTGDIVSYGGSNYICEHDNPGYDPVISHWFWEPTSASCSKATRLNTASQASKNMNVRIYPNPLSNNVLNLSVESNKTSQIDVRIFDIQGRMIKEIDLGKLNIGGSNFQLDASDLGKGSYLIYIISDQATKIKRFNVI
;
A
#
# COMPACT_ATOMS: atom_id res chain seq x y z
N MET A 1 13.78 20.67 66.71
CA MET A 1 13.77 20.01 65.38
C MET A 1 12.38 20.18 64.77
N LYS A 2 12.21 21.03 63.74
CA LYS A 2 10.94 21.26 63.04
C LYS A 2 10.78 20.20 61.96
N LYS A 3 9.69 19.41 61.98
CA LYS A 3 9.33 18.47 60.91
C LYS A 3 8.60 19.22 59.80
N ILE A 4 9.15 19.20 58.60
CA ILE A 4 8.54 19.72 57.37
C ILE A 4 7.75 18.58 56.73
N TYR A 5 6.45 18.78 56.50
CA TYR A 5 5.61 17.86 55.74
C TYR A 5 5.46 18.39 54.31
N TYR A 6 5.98 17.67 53.33
CA TYR A 6 5.71 17.93 51.92
C TYR A 6 4.40 17.24 51.52
N ARG A 7 3.40 18.02 51.11
CA ARG A 7 2.19 17.52 50.42
C ARG A 7 2.47 17.55 48.92
N PHE A 8 2.54 16.39 48.28
CA PHE A 8 2.51 16.28 46.82
C PHE A 8 1.05 16.33 46.33
N PRO A 9 0.69 17.21 45.38
CA PRO A 9 -0.61 17.15 44.74
C PRO A 9 -0.62 16.01 43.72
N LEU A 10 -1.61 15.13 43.83
CA LEU A 10 -1.86 14.06 42.87
C LEU A 10 -2.45 14.69 41.59
N ILE A 11 -1.67 14.81 40.53
CA ILE A 11 -2.15 15.21 39.21
C ILE A 11 -2.64 13.95 38.49
N PHE A 12 -3.96 13.84 38.29
CA PHE A 12 -4.55 12.80 37.45
C PHE A 12 -4.21 13.10 35.99
N LEU A 13 -3.23 12.38 35.43
CA LEU A 13 -2.94 12.36 34.00
C LEU A 13 -3.93 11.42 33.31
N MET A 14 -4.97 12.00 32.73
CA MET A 14 -5.94 11.27 31.90
C MET A 14 -5.30 11.02 30.53
N THR A 15 -4.66 9.87 30.34
CA THR A 15 -4.08 9.46 29.06
C THR A 15 -5.17 9.04 28.08
N TRP A 16 -5.41 9.87 27.07
CA TRP A 16 -6.25 9.51 25.93
C TRP A 16 -5.47 8.52 25.05
N MET A 17 -5.94 7.27 24.94
CA MET A 17 -5.43 6.31 23.96
C MET A 17 -5.87 6.76 22.56
N PHE A 18 -4.95 7.36 21.79
CA PHE A 18 -5.15 7.62 20.37
C PHE A 18 -4.89 6.32 19.58
N VAL A 19 -5.93 5.52 19.38
CA VAL A 19 -5.94 4.51 18.31
C VAL A 19 -5.91 5.27 16.99
N GLN A 20 -4.85 5.12 16.20
CA GLN A 20 -4.87 5.66 14.83
C GLN A 20 -5.79 4.77 13.99
N PRO A 21 -6.76 5.34 13.25
CA PRO A 21 -7.61 4.54 12.40
C PRO A 21 -6.77 3.92 11.28
N ILE A 22 -6.89 2.60 11.08
CA ILE A 22 -6.53 1.97 9.81
C ILE A 22 -7.47 2.60 8.77
N TYR A 23 -6.91 3.21 7.73
CA TYR A 23 -7.75 3.84 6.71
C TYR A 23 -8.52 2.78 5.93
N ALA A 24 -9.79 3.06 5.66
CA ALA A 24 -10.57 2.27 4.74
C ALA A 24 -9.85 2.19 3.39
N GLN A 25 -9.53 0.97 2.94
CA GLN A 25 -8.75 0.74 1.72
C GLN A 25 -9.65 0.96 0.50
N LYS A 26 -9.52 2.12 -0.15
CA LYS A 26 -10.21 2.41 -1.41
C LYS A 26 -9.68 1.48 -2.51
N ARG A 27 -10.61 0.91 -3.28
CA ARG A 27 -10.38 0.20 -4.53
C ARG A 27 -10.98 1.03 -5.65
N VAL A 28 -10.15 1.75 -6.41
CA VAL A 28 -10.58 2.69 -7.46
C VAL A 28 -10.31 2.08 -8.82
N GLY A 29 -11.33 1.92 -9.66
CA GLY A 29 -11.20 1.31 -10.98
C GLY A 29 -11.57 2.27 -12.11
N TYR A 30 -10.64 2.52 -13.03
CA TYR A 30 -10.90 3.29 -14.25
C TYR A 30 -11.54 2.40 -15.34
N MET A 31 -12.54 2.96 -16.03
CA MET A 31 -13.25 2.35 -17.15
C MET A 31 -13.02 3.16 -18.42
N GLN A 32 -12.42 2.54 -19.43
CA GLN A 32 -12.24 3.15 -20.74
C GLN A 32 -13.60 3.25 -21.45
N SER A 33 -14.07 4.47 -21.73
CA SER A 33 -15.39 4.74 -22.29
C SER A 33 -15.62 4.17 -23.69
N TRP A 34 -14.54 3.88 -24.42
CA TRP A 34 -14.55 3.23 -25.72
C TRP A 34 -14.43 1.69 -25.64
N LYS A 35 -14.52 1.11 -24.44
CA LYS A 35 -14.46 -0.33 -24.17
C LYS A 35 -15.77 -0.83 -23.56
N ALA A 36 -15.80 -2.10 -23.17
CA ALA A 36 -16.96 -2.71 -22.57
C ALA A 36 -17.38 -2.01 -21.27
N GLN A 37 -18.67 -2.13 -20.94
CA GLN A 37 -19.22 -1.70 -19.67
C GLN A 37 -18.64 -2.47 -18.49
N ILE A 38 -18.65 -1.85 -17.32
CA ILE A 38 -18.37 -2.54 -16.06
C ILE A 38 -19.49 -3.55 -15.76
N THR A 39 -19.14 -4.71 -15.23
CA THR A 39 -20.12 -5.70 -14.75
C THR A 39 -20.47 -5.47 -13.28
N ALA A 40 -21.62 -6.00 -12.82
CA ALA A 40 -21.98 -5.97 -11.41
C ALA A 40 -20.95 -6.69 -10.52
N ASP A 41 -20.40 -7.81 -10.99
CA ASP A 41 -19.37 -8.56 -10.28
C ASP A 41 -18.09 -7.73 -10.11
N GLN A 42 -17.64 -7.03 -11.15
CA GLN A 42 -16.49 -6.12 -11.05
C GLN A 42 -16.78 -4.94 -10.13
N ALA A 43 -17.95 -4.30 -10.26
CA ALA A 43 -18.33 -3.16 -9.44
C ALA A 43 -18.44 -3.50 -7.95
N SER A 44 -18.86 -4.72 -7.58
CA SER A 44 -18.94 -5.18 -6.19
C SER A 44 -17.59 -5.23 -5.46
N LYS A 45 -16.49 -5.30 -6.22
CA LYS A 45 -15.10 -5.34 -5.71
C LYS A 45 -14.47 -3.94 -5.67
N LEU A 46 -15.20 -2.91 -6.06
CA LEU A 46 -14.70 -1.55 -6.16
C LEU A 46 -15.43 -0.64 -5.19
N THR A 47 -14.70 0.32 -4.66
CA THR A 47 -15.28 1.44 -3.90
C THR A 47 -15.64 2.61 -4.82
N HIS A 48 -14.91 2.76 -5.92
CA HIS A 48 -15.09 3.83 -6.90
C HIS A 48 -14.91 3.25 -8.31
N VAL A 49 -15.85 3.58 -9.19
CA VAL A 49 -15.82 3.30 -10.62
C VAL A 49 -15.71 4.64 -11.34
N ILE A 50 -14.64 4.81 -12.11
CA ILE A 50 -14.32 6.07 -12.78
C ILE A 50 -14.59 5.93 -14.28
N TYR A 51 -15.47 6.78 -14.81
CA TYR A 51 -15.67 6.92 -16.26
C TYR A 51 -14.51 7.71 -16.86
N SER A 52 -13.85 7.14 -17.87
CA SER A 52 -12.68 7.74 -18.51
C SER A 52 -12.84 7.75 -20.03
N PHE A 53 -13.03 8.89 -20.68
CA PHE A 53 -12.99 10.26 -20.15
C PHE A 53 -14.07 11.16 -20.75
N ALA A 54 -14.50 12.16 -19.98
CA ALA A 54 -14.98 13.40 -20.54
C ALA A 54 -13.78 14.20 -21.07
N THR A 55 -13.95 14.89 -22.18
CA THR A 55 -12.83 15.57 -22.84
C THR A 55 -13.16 17.02 -23.20
N ILE A 56 -12.13 17.86 -23.35
CA ILE A 56 -12.26 19.31 -23.46
C ILE A 56 -12.58 19.68 -24.91
N HIS A 57 -13.61 20.51 -25.11
CA HIS A 57 -13.97 20.93 -26.45
C HIS A 57 -12.87 21.81 -27.08
N PRO A 58 -12.56 21.66 -28.39
CA PRO A 58 -11.50 22.43 -29.05
C PRO A 58 -11.67 23.95 -29.12
N ASP A 59 -12.86 24.46 -28.82
CA ASP A 59 -13.08 25.91 -28.69
C ASP A 59 -12.39 26.50 -27.45
N LEU A 60 -12.00 25.66 -26.48
CA LEU A 60 -11.33 26.06 -25.23
C LEU A 60 -12.11 27.11 -24.40
N ASP A 61 -13.42 27.19 -24.62
CA ASP A 61 -14.36 28.09 -23.94
C ASP A 61 -14.97 27.47 -22.66
N GLY A 62 -14.45 26.31 -22.25
CA GLY A 62 -14.92 25.53 -21.11
C GLY A 62 -16.03 24.53 -21.44
N LYS A 63 -16.37 24.31 -22.71
CA LYS A 63 -17.25 23.19 -23.10
C LYS A 63 -16.53 21.84 -23.05
N LEU A 64 -17.32 20.78 -22.96
CA LEU A 64 -16.88 19.39 -23.09
C LEU A 64 -17.30 18.86 -24.46
N ASN A 65 -16.55 17.90 -25.00
CA ASN A 65 -16.98 17.14 -26.16
C ASN A 65 -18.21 16.27 -25.84
N ALA A 66 -18.94 15.89 -26.89
CA ALA A 66 -20.06 14.97 -26.75
C ALA A 66 -19.59 13.64 -26.12
N ILE A 67 -20.45 13.09 -25.26
CA ILE A 67 -20.16 11.93 -24.43
C ILE A 67 -21.31 10.93 -24.52
N ASP A 68 -21.01 9.64 -24.38
CA ASP A 68 -22.03 8.60 -24.37
C ASP A 68 -22.80 8.62 -23.04
N GLY A 69 -23.92 9.34 -23.03
CA GLY A 69 -24.81 9.45 -21.87
C GLY A 69 -25.45 8.12 -21.46
N ALA A 70 -25.65 7.19 -22.40
CA ALA A 70 -26.16 5.86 -22.08
C ALA A 70 -25.10 5.05 -21.34
N TYR A 71 -23.83 5.18 -21.76
CA TYR A 71 -22.72 4.55 -21.05
C TYR A 71 -22.63 5.05 -19.62
N LEU A 72 -22.59 6.37 -19.42
CA LEU A 72 -22.52 7.02 -18.10
C LEU A 72 -23.67 6.59 -17.19
N SER A 73 -24.90 6.61 -17.70
CA SER A 73 -26.10 6.23 -16.92
C SER A 73 -26.04 4.77 -16.47
N THR A 74 -25.62 3.88 -17.37
CA THR A 74 -25.51 2.44 -17.11
C THR A 74 -24.42 2.15 -16.08
N MET A 75 -23.22 2.70 -16.29
CA MET A 75 -22.09 2.55 -15.38
C MET A 75 -22.44 3.07 -13.98
N THR A 76 -23.06 4.25 -13.89
CA THR A 76 -23.47 4.85 -12.62
C THR A 76 -24.49 3.97 -11.90
N SER A 77 -25.48 3.45 -12.63
CA SER A 77 -26.50 2.56 -12.06
C SER A 77 -25.89 1.25 -11.53
N ILE A 78 -24.94 0.65 -12.25
CA ILE A 78 -24.26 -0.58 -11.82
C ILE A 78 -23.40 -0.31 -10.58
N ALA A 79 -22.63 0.78 -10.57
CA ALA A 79 -21.79 1.15 -9.43
C ALA A 79 -22.65 1.35 -8.17
N HIS A 80 -23.71 2.15 -8.25
CA HIS A 80 -24.61 2.42 -7.12
C HIS A 80 -25.30 1.17 -6.62
N ALA A 81 -25.73 0.27 -7.52
CA ALA A 81 -26.37 -0.99 -7.13
C ALA A 81 -25.43 -1.89 -6.30
N GLN A 82 -24.11 -1.72 -6.43
CA GLN A 82 -23.09 -2.44 -5.68
C GLN A 82 -22.49 -1.63 -4.52
N GLY A 83 -23.01 -0.43 -4.24
CA GLY A 83 -22.50 0.45 -3.18
C GLY A 83 -21.21 1.19 -3.53
N ALA A 84 -20.75 1.11 -4.79
CA ALA A 84 -19.61 1.86 -5.29
C ALA A 84 -20.02 3.27 -5.73
N LYS A 85 -19.08 4.22 -5.65
CA LYS A 85 -19.24 5.58 -6.18
C LYS A 85 -18.94 5.62 -7.68
N ALA A 86 -19.69 6.41 -8.44
CA ALA A 86 -19.43 6.67 -9.85
C ALA A 86 -18.79 8.06 -10.03
N ILE A 87 -17.60 8.14 -10.60
CA ILE A 87 -16.81 9.38 -10.74
C ILE A 87 -16.60 9.71 -12.21
N LEU A 88 -16.70 11.00 -12.58
CA LEU A 88 -16.41 11.47 -13.93
C LEU A 88 -14.95 11.91 -14.04
N ALA A 89 -14.11 11.18 -14.77
CA ALA A 89 -12.77 11.67 -15.10
C ALA A 89 -12.81 12.58 -16.31
N VAL A 90 -12.08 13.70 -16.23
CA VAL A 90 -11.83 14.62 -17.34
C VAL A 90 -10.33 14.74 -17.61
N GLY A 91 -9.94 14.68 -18.88
CA GLY A 91 -8.54 14.72 -19.31
C GLY A 91 -8.03 13.35 -19.77
N GLY A 92 -6.87 12.93 -19.25
CA GLY A 92 -6.14 11.73 -19.67
C GLY A 92 -5.18 11.96 -20.84
N TRP A 93 -4.30 10.99 -21.11
CA TRP A 93 -3.34 11.04 -22.21
C TRP A 93 -3.88 10.43 -23.53
N PHE A 94 -3.86 11.18 -24.63
CA PHE A 94 -4.25 10.71 -25.97
C PHE A 94 -3.13 10.92 -27.01
N PRO A 95 -2.47 9.86 -27.53
CA PRO A 95 -1.44 10.02 -28.55
C PRO A 95 -2.00 10.48 -29.90
N CYS A 96 -1.49 11.60 -30.44
CA CYS A 96 -1.93 12.23 -31.69
C CYS A 96 -1.73 11.39 -32.98
N SER A 97 -1.14 10.20 -32.92
CA SER A 97 -0.82 9.39 -34.10
C SER A 97 -2.04 8.74 -34.78
N TYR A 98 -3.25 8.91 -34.25
CA TYR A 98 -4.52 8.54 -34.87
C TYR A 98 -5.21 9.70 -35.62
N ALA A 99 -4.45 10.69 -36.11
CA ALA A 99 -4.93 11.88 -36.81
C ALA A 99 -5.65 11.65 -38.17
N ASN A 100 -5.97 10.41 -38.53
CA ASN A 100 -6.83 10.10 -39.70
C ASN A 100 -8.26 9.70 -39.31
N GLN A 101 -8.68 9.92 -38.07
CA GLN A 101 -10.10 9.86 -37.70
C GLN A 101 -10.62 11.27 -37.47
N SER A 102 -11.69 11.61 -38.19
CA SER A 102 -12.55 12.76 -37.92
C SER A 102 -13.21 12.57 -36.54
N GLY A 103 -12.48 12.87 -35.47
CA GLY A 103 -12.84 12.62 -34.07
C GLY A 103 -11.96 13.46 -33.11
N PRO A 104 -12.34 13.57 -31.83
CA PRO A 104 -11.96 14.65 -30.91
C PRO A 104 -10.50 14.56 -30.42
N CYS A 105 -9.54 14.74 -31.32
CA CYS A 105 -8.11 14.70 -30.99
C CYS A 105 -7.43 16.08 -31.05
N ALA A 106 -8.12 17.13 -31.50
CA ALA A 106 -7.48 18.44 -31.72
C ALA A 106 -7.23 19.25 -30.43
N ALA A 107 -7.93 18.94 -29.34
CA ALA A 107 -7.82 19.68 -28.07
C ALA A 107 -7.35 18.82 -26.90
N ASP A 108 -7.72 17.54 -26.91
CA ASP A 108 -7.51 16.61 -25.80
C ASP A 108 -6.07 16.11 -25.68
N ALA A 109 -5.27 16.25 -26.75
CA ALA A 109 -3.84 15.97 -26.73
C ALA A 109 -2.98 17.21 -26.41
N ASN A 110 -3.60 18.38 -26.18
CA ASN A 110 -2.87 19.58 -25.81
C ASN A 110 -2.88 19.75 -24.28
N PRO A 111 -1.76 19.52 -23.56
CA PRO A 111 -1.66 19.86 -22.13
C PRO A 111 -1.94 21.34 -21.85
N GLU A 112 -1.98 22.21 -22.87
CA GLU A 112 -2.43 23.60 -22.79
C GLU A 112 -3.96 23.76 -22.79
N ALA A 113 -4.75 22.76 -23.18
CA ALA A 113 -6.22 22.86 -23.15
C ALA A 113 -6.71 23.12 -21.72
N PHE A 114 -6.12 22.41 -20.75
CA PHE A 114 -6.33 22.69 -19.33
C PHE A 114 -5.87 24.10 -18.92
N ASN A 115 -4.76 24.64 -19.48
CA ASN A 115 -4.37 26.03 -19.20
C ASN A 115 -5.48 27.00 -19.61
N SER A 116 -6.09 26.78 -20.78
CA SER A 116 -7.14 27.64 -21.30
C SER A 116 -8.43 27.53 -20.49
N VAL A 117 -8.86 26.32 -20.17
CA VAL A 117 -10.11 26.11 -19.42
C VAL A 117 -9.95 26.29 -17.91
N ALA A 118 -8.74 26.50 -17.39
CA ALA A 118 -8.51 26.84 -15.98
C ALA A 118 -8.48 28.37 -15.72
N GLN A 119 -8.84 29.20 -16.70
CA GLN A 119 -8.76 30.67 -16.59
C GLN A 119 -10.05 31.38 -17.01
N GLY A 120 -10.22 32.61 -16.51
CA GLY A 120 -11.27 33.54 -16.96
C GLY A 120 -12.68 32.95 -16.99
N ASN A 121 -13.45 33.32 -18.02
CA ASN A 121 -14.81 32.81 -18.23
C ASN A 121 -14.82 31.31 -18.59
N SER A 122 -13.78 30.81 -19.26
CA SER A 122 -13.66 29.39 -19.60
C SER A 122 -13.64 28.50 -18.36
N LYS A 123 -12.97 28.93 -17.27
CA LYS A 123 -13.02 28.23 -15.97
C LYS A 123 -14.42 28.09 -15.42
N THR A 124 -15.18 29.19 -15.42
CA THR A 124 -16.56 29.18 -14.93
C THR A 124 -17.44 28.23 -15.76
N ASN A 125 -17.32 28.27 -17.08
CA ASN A 125 -18.05 27.38 -17.97
C ASN A 125 -17.66 25.91 -17.77
N PHE A 126 -16.35 25.64 -17.68
CA PHE A 126 -15.82 24.29 -17.49
C PHE A 126 -16.28 23.66 -16.19
N VAL A 127 -16.14 24.39 -15.08
CA VAL A 127 -16.63 23.95 -13.75
C VAL A 127 -18.13 23.68 -13.77
N ASN A 128 -18.92 24.57 -14.39
CA ASN A 128 -20.37 24.37 -14.48
C ASN A 128 -20.75 23.18 -15.36
N ASN A 129 -20.07 22.99 -16.50
CA ASN A 129 -20.37 21.88 -17.41
C ASN A 129 -20.03 20.52 -16.78
N LEU A 130 -18.88 20.40 -16.11
CA LEU A 130 -18.54 19.18 -15.36
C LEU A 130 -19.53 18.92 -14.23
N TYR A 131 -19.91 19.95 -13.46
CA TYR A 131 -20.91 19.81 -12.41
C TYR A 131 -22.29 19.39 -12.97
N ASN A 132 -22.70 19.98 -14.11
CA ASN A 132 -23.97 19.62 -14.75
C ASN A 132 -23.98 18.16 -15.20
N MET A 133 -22.85 17.64 -15.70
CA MET A 133 -22.71 16.21 -16.01
C MET A 133 -22.88 15.35 -14.76
N VAL A 134 -22.25 15.72 -13.64
CA VAL A 134 -22.40 15.01 -12.36
C VAL A 134 -23.86 14.97 -11.93
N VAL A 135 -24.57 16.10 -12.00
CA VAL A 135 -26.00 16.18 -11.65
C VAL A 135 -26.85 15.35 -12.61
N GLN A 136 -26.66 15.52 -13.92
CA GLN A 136 -27.46 14.88 -14.96
C GLN A 136 -27.39 13.36 -14.89
N TYR A 137 -26.21 12.80 -14.66
CA TYR A 137 -25.98 11.36 -14.63
C TYR A 137 -25.94 10.80 -13.20
N ASN A 138 -26.33 11.59 -12.20
CA ASN A 138 -26.34 11.21 -10.78
C ASN A 138 -24.98 10.70 -10.28
N MET A 139 -23.88 11.23 -10.78
CA MET A 139 -22.53 10.81 -10.37
C MET A 139 -22.21 11.31 -8.96
N ASP A 140 -21.10 10.83 -8.41
CA ASP A 140 -20.67 11.09 -7.03
C ASP A 140 -19.41 11.94 -6.94
N GLY A 141 -18.89 12.42 -8.06
CA GLY A 141 -17.67 13.20 -8.06
C GLY A 141 -17.05 13.45 -9.42
N ILE A 142 -15.91 14.14 -9.38
CA ILE A 142 -15.09 14.50 -10.53
C ILE A 142 -13.66 14.05 -10.24
N ASP A 143 -13.00 13.48 -11.25
CA ASP A 143 -11.58 13.19 -11.25
C ASP A 143 -10.90 14.07 -12.31
N VAL A 144 -9.87 14.81 -11.93
CA VAL A 144 -9.10 15.67 -12.85
C VAL A 144 -7.80 15.00 -13.21
N ASP A 145 -7.73 14.46 -14.42
CA ASP A 145 -6.55 13.81 -14.97
C ASP A 145 -5.79 14.75 -15.92
N TRP A 146 -5.14 15.75 -15.32
CA TRP A 146 -4.29 16.70 -16.04
C TRP A 146 -2.87 16.11 -16.13
N GLU A 147 -2.48 15.66 -17.33
CA GLU A 147 -1.17 15.07 -17.61
C GLU A 147 -0.26 15.98 -18.49
N TYR A 148 0.54 16.89 -17.95
CA TYR A 148 0.67 17.29 -16.56
C TYR A 148 0.75 18.81 -16.45
N PRO A 149 0.37 19.41 -15.30
CA PRO A 149 0.74 20.78 -15.01
C PRO A 149 2.24 21.03 -15.22
N SER A 150 2.57 22.25 -15.60
CA SER A 150 3.93 22.74 -15.77
C SER A 150 4.23 23.81 -14.72
N ALA A 151 5.44 24.35 -14.73
CA ALA A 151 5.80 25.48 -13.87
C ALA A 151 4.86 26.69 -14.03
N SER A 152 4.38 26.96 -15.25
CA SER A 152 3.48 28.10 -15.51
C SER A 152 2.02 27.81 -15.16
N SER A 153 1.62 26.54 -15.00
CA SER A 153 0.23 26.17 -14.76
C SER A 153 -0.08 25.68 -13.34
N GLN A 154 0.90 25.69 -12.43
CA GLN A 154 0.67 25.27 -11.03
C GLN A 154 -0.44 26.08 -10.34
N GLY A 155 -0.44 27.40 -10.55
CA GLY A 155 -1.48 28.28 -9.99
C GLY A 155 -2.85 27.99 -10.59
N LEU A 156 -2.90 27.76 -11.89
CA LEU A 156 -4.13 27.41 -12.62
C LEU A 156 -4.74 26.10 -12.12
N TYR A 157 -3.90 25.11 -11.88
CA TYR A 157 -4.31 23.83 -11.29
C TYR A 157 -4.97 24.01 -9.91
N VAL A 158 -4.35 24.81 -9.03
CA VAL A 158 -4.92 25.12 -7.70
C VAL A 158 -6.26 25.84 -7.83
N GLU A 159 -6.33 26.85 -8.69
CA GLU A 159 -7.55 27.63 -8.90
C GLU A 159 -8.70 26.81 -9.48
N LEU A 160 -8.40 25.91 -10.42
CA LEU A 160 -9.40 25.01 -11.01
C LEU A 160 -9.98 24.07 -9.95
N LEU A 161 -9.12 23.41 -9.16
CA LEU A 161 -9.58 22.50 -8.09
C LEU A 161 -10.33 23.24 -6.99
N ALA A 162 -9.91 24.46 -6.63
CA ALA A 162 -10.65 25.30 -5.69
C ALA A 162 -12.06 25.64 -6.22
N ALA A 163 -12.18 26.01 -7.50
CA ALA A 163 -13.45 26.34 -8.12
C ALA A 163 -14.38 25.12 -8.25
N LEU A 164 -13.83 23.95 -8.63
CA LEU A 164 -14.55 22.68 -8.64
C LEU A 164 -15.07 22.34 -7.25
N ARG A 165 -14.21 22.35 -6.23
CA ARG A 165 -14.61 22.09 -4.85
C ARG A 165 -15.72 23.02 -4.38
N ALA A 166 -15.57 24.33 -4.62
CA ALA A 166 -16.58 25.31 -4.25
C ALA A 166 -17.95 25.02 -4.90
N LYS A 167 -17.95 24.70 -6.21
CA LYS A 167 -19.17 24.35 -6.94
C LYS A 167 -19.79 23.03 -6.46
N MET A 168 -18.97 21.99 -6.29
CA MET A 168 -19.41 20.67 -5.85
C MET A 168 -20.02 20.69 -4.44
N ASN A 169 -19.50 21.54 -3.55
CA ASN A 169 -20.06 21.73 -2.21
C ASN A 169 -21.45 22.38 -2.21
N THR A 170 -21.93 22.91 -3.34
CA THR A 170 -23.32 23.40 -3.47
C THR A 170 -24.33 22.30 -3.76
N HIS A 171 -23.88 21.05 -3.99
CA HIS A 171 -24.79 19.94 -4.28
C HIS A 171 -25.72 19.69 -3.09
N PRO A 172 -27.05 19.64 -3.30
CA PRO A 172 -28.02 19.73 -2.19
C PRO A 172 -28.05 18.49 -1.28
N THR A 173 -27.68 17.32 -1.80
CA THR A 173 -27.91 16.04 -1.12
C THR A 173 -26.70 15.11 -1.04
N LYS A 174 -25.60 15.45 -1.72
CA LYS A 174 -24.42 14.58 -1.82
C LYS A 174 -23.18 15.39 -1.44
N GLN A 175 -22.30 14.77 -0.67
CA GLN A 175 -20.91 15.22 -0.59
C GLN A 175 -20.15 14.58 -1.75
N LEU A 176 -19.96 15.36 -2.82
CA LEU A 176 -19.27 14.90 -4.02
C LEU A 176 -17.75 14.81 -3.77
N GLU A 177 -17.12 13.75 -4.29
CA GLU A 177 -15.68 13.55 -4.19
C GLU A 177 -14.91 14.20 -5.34
N LEU A 178 -13.80 14.87 -5.03
CA LEU A 178 -12.88 15.43 -6.03
C LEU A 178 -11.54 14.71 -5.95
N SER A 179 -11.12 14.06 -7.05
CA SER A 179 -9.83 13.37 -7.13
C SER A 179 -8.97 13.86 -8.29
N THR A 180 -7.73 13.40 -8.35
CA THR A 180 -6.80 13.72 -9.43
C THR A 180 -5.80 12.59 -9.61
N ALA A 181 -5.43 12.29 -10.85
CA ALA A 181 -4.34 11.38 -11.17
C ALA A 181 -3.00 12.15 -11.22
N VAL A 182 -1.95 11.55 -10.68
CA VAL A 182 -0.64 12.19 -10.49
C VAL A 182 0.50 11.24 -10.85
N PRO A 183 1.66 11.75 -11.30
CA PRO A 183 2.80 10.90 -11.65
C PRO A 183 3.47 10.30 -10.41
N ALA A 184 4.09 9.13 -10.54
CA ALA A 184 4.85 8.49 -9.45
C ALA A 184 6.31 9.01 -9.28
N SER A 185 6.61 10.24 -9.71
CA SER A 185 7.95 10.82 -9.55
C SER A 185 7.95 12.35 -9.53
N ALA A 186 9.05 12.92 -9.03
CA ALA A 186 9.27 14.35 -8.95
C ALA A 186 9.33 15.04 -10.32
N PHE A 187 9.71 14.34 -11.40
CA PHE A 187 9.97 14.94 -12.72
C PHE A 187 8.80 15.80 -13.21
N ARG A 188 7.58 15.25 -13.16
CA ARG A 188 6.33 15.98 -13.41
C ARG A 188 5.58 16.33 -12.12
N GLY A 189 5.72 15.50 -11.08
CA GLY A 189 5.02 15.70 -9.81
C GLY A 189 5.34 17.01 -9.11
N GLN A 190 6.50 17.62 -9.38
CA GLN A 190 6.89 18.90 -8.78
C GLN A 190 5.97 20.06 -9.17
N HIS A 191 5.21 19.92 -10.27
CA HIS A 191 4.29 20.96 -10.77
C HIS A 191 2.88 20.87 -10.18
N PHE A 192 2.58 19.84 -9.39
CA PHE A 192 1.36 19.76 -8.62
C PHE A 192 1.54 20.48 -7.29
N SER A 193 1.10 21.75 -7.21
CA SER A 193 1.24 22.56 -6.01
C SER A 193 0.53 21.91 -4.81
N SER A 194 1.22 21.83 -3.66
CA SER A 194 0.66 21.27 -2.43
C SER A 194 -0.54 22.07 -1.90
N ALA A 195 -0.68 23.33 -2.29
CA ALA A 195 -1.85 24.16 -1.99
C ALA A 195 -3.17 23.55 -2.53
N ALA A 196 -3.10 22.68 -3.54
CA ALA A 196 -4.25 21.99 -4.09
C ALA A 196 -4.75 20.82 -3.22
N PHE A 197 -3.88 20.20 -2.40
CA PHE A 197 -4.19 18.94 -1.70
C PHE A 197 -5.35 19.06 -0.70
N GLN A 198 -5.63 20.28 -0.22
CA GLN A 198 -6.77 20.55 0.65
C GLN A 198 -8.12 20.36 -0.04
N TYR A 199 -8.18 20.49 -1.37
CA TYR A 199 -9.43 20.40 -2.14
C TYR A 199 -9.77 18.97 -2.56
N LEU A 200 -8.84 18.03 -2.42
CA LEU A 200 -8.95 16.66 -2.95
C LEU A 200 -9.36 15.66 -1.88
N ASP A 201 -10.15 14.65 -2.26
CA ASP A 201 -10.49 13.46 -1.46
C ASP A 201 -9.67 12.22 -1.88
N GLY A 202 -9.13 12.23 -3.09
CA GLY A 202 -8.31 11.16 -3.66
C GLY A 202 -7.18 11.70 -4.54
N ILE A 203 -6.02 11.06 -4.47
CA ILE A 203 -4.83 11.33 -5.28
C ILE A 203 -4.34 9.96 -5.78
N HIS A 204 -4.51 9.74 -7.08
CA HIS A 204 -4.23 8.47 -7.72
C HIS A 204 -2.81 8.47 -8.31
N ILE A 205 -1.88 7.79 -7.66
CA ILE A 205 -0.47 7.74 -8.07
C ILE A 205 -0.33 6.80 -9.27
N MET A 206 -0.08 7.31 -10.45
CA MET A 206 0.18 6.53 -11.67
C MET A 206 1.57 5.91 -11.63
N ALA A 207 1.72 4.86 -10.82
CA ALA A 207 2.96 4.10 -10.61
C ALA A 207 3.22 3.07 -11.72
N TYR A 208 3.05 3.51 -12.96
CA TYR A 208 3.27 2.75 -14.18
C TYR A 208 3.83 3.69 -15.27
N ASP A 209 4.12 3.12 -16.44
CA ASP A 209 4.64 3.83 -17.61
C ASP A 209 6.02 4.47 -17.45
N ASN A 210 6.81 3.97 -16.50
CA ASN A 210 8.22 4.30 -16.35
C ASN A 210 9.08 3.73 -17.50
N SER A 211 10.30 4.26 -17.62
CA SER A 211 11.33 3.73 -18.50
C SER A 211 12.31 2.83 -17.73
N PRO A 212 12.80 1.72 -18.32
CA PRO A 212 12.45 1.20 -19.65
C PRO A 212 11.05 0.59 -19.68
N ARG A 213 10.39 0.60 -20.86
CA ARG A 213 9.01 0.13 -21.03
C ARG A 213 8.76 -1.29 -20.54
N ILE A 214 9.73 -2.20 -20.73
CA ILE A 214 9.64 -3.58 -20.21
C ILE A 214 9.58 -3.66 -18.67
N ASN A 215 10.03 -2.62 -17.96
CA ASN A 215 9.96 -2.51 -16.50
C ASN A 215 9.17 -1.24 -16.11
N HIS A 216 8.04 -1.01 -16.77
CA HIS A 216 7.28 0.24 -16.61
C HIS A 216 6.62 0.41 -15.24
N SER A 217 6.38 -0.67 -14.48
CA SER A 217 5.65 -0.63 -13.21
C SER A 217 6.25 -1.61 -12.20
N THR A 218 7.44 -1.32 -11.72
CA THR A 218 8.16 -2.16 -10.76
C THR A 218 7.70 -1.91 -9.32
N TYR A 219 8.03 -2.82 -8.39
CA TYR A 219 7.81 -2.60 -6.96
C TYR A 219 8.54 -1.34 -6.47
N THR A 220 9.81 -1.18 -6.84
CA THR A 220 10.62 -0.02 -6.44
C THR A 220 10.01 1.30 -6.94
N PHE A 221 9.48 1.32 -8.16
CA PHE A 221 8.83 2.52 -8.70
C PHE A 221 7.54 2.87 -7.94
N ALA A 222 6.75 1.86 -7.57
CA ALA A 222 5.57 2.04 -6.72
C ALA A 222 5.92 2.61 -5.34
N ALA A 223 6.90 2.03 -4.65
CA ALA A 223 7.36 2.52 -3.35
C ALA A 223 7.89 3.96 -3.42
N GLY A 224 8.73 4.27 -4.41
CA GLY A 224 9.24 5.62 -4.62
C GLY A 224 8.15 6.65 -4.94
N GLY A 225 7.08 6.23 -5.63
CA GLY A 225 5.90 7.06 -5.88
C GLY A 225 5.16 7.43 -4.59
N ILE A 226 4.93 6.46 -3.71
CA ILE A 226 4.31 6.69 -2.41
C ILE A 226 5.17 7.64 -1.57
N ASP A 227 6.47 7.33 -1.44
CA ASP A 227 7.43 8.15 -0.69
C ASP A 227 7.43 9.60 -1.17
N TYR A 228 7.41 9.80 -2.49
CA TYR A 228 7.40 11.14 -3.08
C TYR A 228 6.17 11.94 -2.63
N TRP A 229 4.96 11.40 -2.76
CA TRP A 229 3.74 12.14 -2.41
C TRP A 229 3.55 12.32 -0.90
N GLN A 230 3.95 11.34 -0.09
CA GLN A 230 3.98 11.51 1.37
C GLN A 230 4.96 12.62 1.78
N SER A 231 6.15 12.68 1.16
CA SER A 231 7.14 13.74 1.44
C SER A 231 6.65 15.15 1.08
N ARG A 232 5.66 15.25 0.19
CA ARG A 232 4.99 16.50 -0.20
C ARG A 232 3.88 16.92 0.78
N GLY A 233 3.64 16.14 1.84
CA GLY A 233 2.66 16.43 2.88
C GLY A 233 1.23 16.00 2.54
N VAL A 234 1.05 15.10 1.57
CA VAL A 234 -0.28 14.53 1.29
C VAL A 234 -0.72 13.66 2.47
N THR A 235 -1.97 13.82 2.92
CA THR A 235 -2.57 12.92 3.91
C THR A 235 -2.66 11.50 3.35
N ASN A 236 -2.07 10.53 4.03
CA ASN A 236 -1.99 9.14 3.55
C ASN A 236 -3.35 8.54 3.14
N SER A 237 -4.43 8.85 3.86
CA SER A 237 -5.79 8.38 3.55
C SER A 237 -6.32 8.82 2.18
N LYS A 238 -5.72 9.87 1.60
CA LYS A 238 -6.06 10.38 0.27
C LYS A 238 -5.24 9.74 -0.84
N LEU A 239 -4.18 8.98 -0.53
CA LEU A 239 -3.30 8.38 -1.54
C LEU A 239 -3.82 7.01 -1.96
N GLN A 240 -3.88 6.77 -3.27
CA GLN A 240 -4.14 5.46 -3.86
C GLN A 240 -3.01 5.09 -4.82
N LEU A 241 -2.42 3.90 -4.67
CA LEU A 241 -1.34 3.42 -5.54
C LEU A 241 -1.90 2.82 -6.84
N GLY A 242 -1.43 3.31 -7.99
CA GLY A 242 -1.80 2.84 -9.31
C GLY A 242 -1.23 1.47 -9.66
N LEU A 243 -2.07 0.61 -10.21
CA LEU A 243 -1.78 -0.76 -10.64
C LEU A 243 -2.19 -0.92 -12.12
N PRO A 244 -1.25 -1.25 -13.03
CA PRO A 244 -1.57 -1.41 -14.44
C PRO A 244 -2.10 -2.83 -14.75
N PHE A 245 -3.24 -2.91 -15.42
CA PHE A 245 -3.78 -4.16 -15.98
C PHE A 245 -3.35 -4.35 -17.44
N TYR A 246 -2.11 -3.99 -17.75
CA TYR A 246 -1.50 -4.06 -19.06
C TYR A 246 0.02 -4.15 -18.92
N GLY A 247 0.68 -4.43 -20.03
CA GLY A 247 2.13 -4.44 -20.12
C GLY A 247 2.65 -3.79 -21.39
N TRP A 248 3.95 -3.59 -21.45
CA TRP A 248 4.64 -3.08 -22.63
C TRP A 248 5.76 -4.00 -23.07
N ASN A 249 5.99 -4.07 -24.38
CA ASN A 249 7.23 -4.62 -24.89
C ASN A 249 8.35 -3.56 -24.96
N SER A 250 9.57 -4.00 -25.25
CA SER A 250 10.74 -3.12 -25.37
C SER A 250 10.63 -2.08 -26.49
N SER A 251 9.85 -2.36 -27.54
CA SER A 251 9.58 -1.43 -28.64
C SER A 251 8.52 -0.39 -28.31
N GLY A 252 7.91 -0.44 -27.12
CA GLY A 252 6.86 0.48 -26.71
C GLY A 252 5.50 0.20 -27.32
N ALA A 253 5.17 -1.06 -27.63
CA ALA A 253 3.79 -1.49 -27.88
C ALA A 253 3.15 -2.01 -26.57
N SER A 254 1.90 -1.61 -26.31
CA SER A 254 1.14 -2.02 -25.13
C SER A 254 0.22 -3.21 -25.44
N MET A 255 -0.03 -4.05 -24.44
CA MET A 255 -0.97 -5.16 -24.50
C MET A 255 -1.74 -5.28 -23.17
N ALA A 256 -3.05 -5.48 -23.26
CA ALA A 256 -3.89 -5.70 -22.08
C ALA A 256 -3.50 -6.99 -21.37
N TYR A 257 -3.61 -7.02 -20.04
CA TYR A 257 -3.24 -8.19 -19.24
C TYR A 257 -3.96 -9.46 -19.70
N LYS A 258 -5.26 -9.39 -19.96
CA LYS A 258 -6.03 -10.53 -20.49
C LYS A 258 -5.47 -11.12 -21.79
N ASP A 259 -4.91 -10.28 -22.66
CA ASP A 259 -4.33 -10.72 -23.94
C ASP A 259 -2.94 -11.33 -23.74
N ILE A 260 -2.17 -10.83 -22.77
CA ILE A 260 -0.91 -11.45 -22.33
C ILE A 260 -1.20 -12.86 -21.77
N VAL A 261 -2.23 -13.01 -20.93
CA VAL A 261 -2.65 -14.30 -20.37
C VAL A 261 -3.19 -15.25 -21.45
N ALA A 262 -3.92 -14.73 -22.44
CA ALA A 262 -4.38 -15.52 -23.57
C ALA A 262 -3.21 -16.03 -24.42
N ALA A 263 -2.13 -15.26 -24.54
CA ALA A 263 -0.92 -15.65 -25.27
C ALA A 263 0.01 -16.59 -24.47
N ASP A 264 -0.03 -16.56 -23.14
CA ASP A 264 0.70 -17.47 -22.26
C ASP A 264 -0.10 -17.73 -20.97
N SER A 265 -0.67 -18.93 -20.87
CA SER A 265 -1.45 -19.34 -19.70
C SER A 265 -0.67 -19.35 -18.37
N SER A 266 0.67 -19.32 -18.40
CA SER A 266 1.50 -19.19 -17.20
C SER A 266 1.70 -17.75 -16.74
N ALA A 267 1.29 -16.76 -17.55
CA ALA A 267 1.46 -15.34 -17.26
C ALA A 267 0.91 -14.88 -15.90
N PRO A 268 -0.28 -15.34 -15.43
CA PRO A 268 -0.81 -14.94 -14.12
C PRO A 268 0.09 -15.30 -12.94
N ASN A 269 0.87 -16.37 -13.07
CA ASN A 269 1.68 -16.96 -12.00
C ASN A 269 3.18 -16.69 -12.19
N LYS A 270 3.56 -15.80 -13.12
CA LYS A 270 4.94 -15.33 -13.18
C LYS A 270 5.29 -14.59 -11.90
N VAL A 271 6.58 -14.67 -11.56
CA VAL A 271 7.16 -13.97 -10.42
C VAL A 271 8.29 -13.12 -10.94
N TYR A 272 8.15 -11.82 -10.74
CA TYR A 272 9.14 -10.82 -11.11
C TYR A 272 10.50 -11.13 -10.44
N PRO A 273 11.64 -11.09 -11.17
CA PRO A 273 12.93 -11.53 -10.64
C PRO A 273 13.47 -10.75 -9.44
N ASN A 274 13.16 -9.45 -9.36
CA ASN A 274 13.56 -8.55 -8.27
C ASN A 274 12.74 -7.25 -8.31
N ASN A 275 12.77 -6.48 -7.22
CA ASN A 275 11.94 -5.27 -7.06
C ASN A 275 12.10 -4.19 -8.15
N ASN A 276 13.14 -4.24 -8.99
CA ASN A 276 13.36 -3.32 -10.11
C ASN A 276 12.92 -3.89 -11.48
N THR A 277 12.18 -4.99 -11.49
CA THR A 277 11.71 -5.65 -12.71
C THR A 277 10.22 -5.91 -12.66
N CYS A 278 9.58 -5.89 -13.83
CA CYS A 278 8.23 -6.40 -14.02
C CYS A 278 8.26 -7.91 -14.29
N ASP A 279 7.12 -8.56 -14.14
CA ASP A 279 6.89 -9.90 -14.70
C ASP A 279 7.01 -9.85 -16.21
N GLN A 280 7.53 -10.90 -16.83
CA GLN A 280 7.72 -10.94 -18.27
C GLN A 280 7.17 -12.22 -18.89
N SER A 281 6.49 -12.07 -20.03
CA SER A 281 6.02 -13.16 -20.87
C SER A 281 5.89 -12.67 -22.31
N ASN A 282 6.29 -13.51 -23.27
CA ASN A 282 6.20 -13.24 -24.70
C ASN A 282 6.75 -11.85 -25.12
N GLY A 283 7.80 -11.38 -24.45
CA GLY A 283 8.44 -10.09 -24.73
C GLY A 283 7.71 -8.86 -24.17
N TYR A 284 6.66 -9.03 -23.38
CA TYR A 284 5.96 -7.97 -22.65
C TYR A 284 6.32 -8.01 -21.17
N GLY A 285 6.50 -6.84 -20.58
CA GLY A 285 6.65 -6.62 -19.16
C GLY A 285 5.35 -6.05 -18.57
N TYR A 286 4.83 -6.70 -17.52
CA TYR A 286 3.52 -6.40 -16.91
C TYR A 286 3.56 -6.70 -15.40
N ASN A 287 2.43 -6.60 -14.71
CA ASN A 287 2.30 -7.04 -13.32
C ASN A 287 1.44 -8.29 -13.27
N ALA A 288 2.03 -9.42 -12.91
CA ALA A 288 1.32 -10.65 -12.60
C ALA A 288 0.75 -10.60 -11.18
N LYS A 289 0.02 -11.65 -10.77
CA LYS A 289 -0.70 -11.68 -9.49
C LYS A 289 0.22 -11.38 -8.31
N LYS A 290 1.41 -11.99 -8.25
CA LYS A 290 2.35 -11.81 -7.14
C LYS A 290 2.81 -10.36 -6.96
N LEU A 291 3.17 -9.69 -8.05
CA LEU A 291 3.60 -8.29 -7.99
C LEU A 291 2.42 -7.36 -7.63
N ILE A 292 1.21 -7.67 -8.08
CA ILE A 292 -0.01 -6.96 -7.66
C ILE A 292 -0.23 -7.13 -6.15
N GLU A 293 -0.19 -8.36 -5.63
CA GLU A 293 -0.34 -8.65 -4.19
C GLU A 293 0.71 -7.94 -3.34
N ASP A 294 1.97 -7.92 -3.78
CA ASP A 294 3.05 -7.25 -3.07
C ASP A 294 2.87 -5.73 -3.06
N LYS A 295 2.35 -5.15 -4.13
CA LYS A 295 2.03 -3.72 -4.18
C LYS A 295 0.80 -3.37 -3.35
N VAL A 296 -0.20 -4.24 -3.29
CA VAL A 296 -1.34 -4.08 -2.36
C VAL A 296 -0.83 -4.18 -0.91
N GLN A 297 0.06 -5.13 -0.61
CA GLN A 297 0.67 -5.22 0.71
C GLN A 297 1.50 -3.98 1.05
N LEU A 298 2.21 -3.41 0.08
CA LEU A 298 2.92 -2.14 0.23
C LEU A 298 1.94 -1.01 0.63
N THR A 299 0.73 -0.93 0.07
CA THR A 299 -0.22 0.12 0.47
C THR A 299 -0.67 -0.03 1.92
N LEU A 300 -0.83 -1.26 2.39
CA LEU A 300 -1.16 -1.58 3.79
C LEU A 300 0.01 -1.21 4.71
N ASN A 301 1.23 -1.56 4.34
CA ASN A 301 2.44 -1.30 5.12
C ASN A 301 2.72 0.20 5.26
N GLU A 302 2.56 0.96 4.17
CA GLU A 302 2.72 2.42 4.16
C GLU A 302 1.49 3.16 4.70
N ASN A 303 0.46 2.42 5.11
CA ASN A 303 -0.81 2.91 5.64
C ASN A 303 -1.40 4.03 4.77
N ILE A 304 -1.46 3.81 3.45
CA ILE A 304 -2.13 4.73 2.51
C ILE A 304 -3.57 4.30 2.25
N GLY A 305 -4.34 5.18 1.61
CA GLY A 305 -5.77 5.05 1.40
C GLY A 305 -6.22 3.99 0.39
N GLY A 306 -5.32 3.16 -0.16
CA GLY A 306 -5.66 2.02 -1.00
C GLY A 306 -5.00 2.00 -2.37
N VAL A 307 -5.70 1.49 -3.39
CA VAL A 307 -5.19 1.27 -4.74
C VAL A 307 -6.11 1.86 -5.82
N MET A 308 -5.51 2.19 -6.95
CA MET A 308 -6.15 2.62 -8.18
C MET A 308 -5.75 1.69 -9.33
N ILE A 309 -6.66 1.39 -10.24
CA ILE A 309 -6.48 0.42 -11.33
C ILE A 309 -6.71 1.09 -12.68
N TRP A 310 -5.72 0.98 -13.58
CA TRP A 310 -5.85 1.32 -14.99
C TRP A 310 -5.60 0.09 -15.88
N ALA A 311 -6.59 -0.46 -16.60
CA ALA A 311 -8.02 -0.20 -16.48
C ALA A 311 -8.76 -1.53 -16.31
N VAL A 312 -9.92 -1.50 -15.65
CA VAL A 312 -10.65 -2.70 -15.20
C VAL A 312 -11.06 -3.60 -16.37
N ASP A 313 -11.38 -3.02 -17.53
CA ASP A 313 -11.76 -3.76 -18.74
C ASP A 313 -10.61 -4.58 -19.37
N GLN A 314 -9.38 -4.37 -18.89
CA GLN A 314 -8.17 -5.08 -19.34
C GLN A 314 -7.89 -6.35 -18.51
N ASP A 315 -8.67 -6.57 -17.44
CA ASP A 315 -8.57 -7.76 -16.62
C ASP A 315 -9.08 -9.02 -17.34
N HIS A 316 -8.65 -10.19 -16.85
CA HIS A 316 -9.05 -11.48 -17.38
C HIS A 316 -10.38 -11.94 -16.76
N ALA A 317 -11.31 -12.47 -17.58
CA ALA A 317 -12.63 -12.87 -17.12
C ALA A 317 -12.65 -14.13 -16.23
N ASN A 318 -11.65 -15.02 -16.38
CA ASN A 318 -11.47 -16.17 -15.48
C ASN A 318 -11.09 -15.68 -14.06
N PRO A 319 -11.90 -15.96 -13.02
CA PRO A 319 -11.64 -15.52 -11.65
C PRO A 319 -10.27 -15.90 -11.11
N SER A 320 -9.71 -17.05 -11.50
CA SER A 320 -8.39 -17.51 -11.02
C SER A 320 -7.23 -16.71 -11.59
N TYR A 321 -7.44 -16.05 -12.75
CA TYR A 321 -6.45 -15.21 -13.42
C TYR A 321 -6.71 -13.72 -13.19
N SER A 322 -7.88 -13.33 -12.70
CA SER A 322 -8.25 -11.92 -12.51
C SER A 322 -7.33 -11.23 -11.49
N LEU A 323 -6.76 -10.10 -11.91
CA LEU A 323 -6.01 -9.22 -11.02
C LEU A 323 -6.94 -8.46 -10.08
N LEU A 324 -8.17 -8.10 -10.52
CA LEU A 324 -9.16 -7.46 -9.65
C LEU A 324 -9.55 -8.37 -8.48
N ASN A 325 -9.82 -9.65 -8.75
CA ASN A 325 -10.11 -10.63 -7.71
C ASN A 325 -8.91 -10.85 -6.78
N THR A 326 -7.70 -10.78 -7.32
CA THR A 326 -6.46 -10.87 -6.53
C THR A 326 -6.36 -9.71 -5.53
N ILE A 327 -6.65 -8.48 -5.98
CA ILE A 327 -6.67 -7.28 -5.11
C ILE A 327 -7.77 -7.40 -4.05
N ASP A 328 -8.97 -7.79 -4.48
CA ASP A 328 -10.15 -7.95 -3.63
C ASP A 328 -9.89 -8.93 -2.48
N ALA A 329 -9.43 -10.14 -2.81
CA ALA A 329 -9.10 -11.18 -1.83
C ALA A 329 -8.02 -10.73 -0.84
N LYS A 330 -7.02 -9.98 -1.32
CA LYS A 330 -5.91 -9.49 -0.48
C LYS A 330 -6.36 -8.40 0.50
N LEU A 331 -7.31 -7.56 0.12
CA LEU A 331 -7.80 -6.45 0.95
C LEU A 331 -8.92 -6.88 1.92
N ASP A 332 -9.75 -7.85 1.55
CA ASP A 332 -10.85 -8.33 2.39
C ASP A 332 -10.45 -9.49 3.32
N GLY A 333 -9.16 -9.90 3.32
CA GLY A 333 -8.65 -10.93 4.24
C GLY A 333 -9.06 -12.36 3.89
N GLY A 334 -9.29 -12.67 2.60
CA GLY A 334 -9.55 -14.03 2.14
C GLY A 334 -11.00 -14.52 2.26
N SER A 335 -12.00 -13.64 2.38
CA SER A 335 -13.40 -14.03 2.25
C SER A 335 -13.89 -13.87 0.80
N GLY A 336 -13.72 -14.92 -0.01
CA GLY A 336 -14.46 -15.07 -1.27
C GLY A 336 -15.98 -15.15 -1.04
N PRO A 337 -16.80 -15.12 -2.11
CA PRO A 337 -18.25 -15.05 -2.01
C PRO A 337 -18.79 -16.26 -1.25
N GLY A 338 -19.67 -16.01 -0.28
CA GLY A 338 -20.18 -17.00 0.67
C GLY A 338 -20.65 -18.30 0.00
N GLY A 339 -19.87 -19.36 0.19
CA GLY A 339 -20.31 -20.76 0.20
C GLY A 339 -20.54 -21.19 1.65
N PRO A 340 -21.42 -22.18 1.91
CA PRO A 340 -22.02 -22.40 3.22
C PRO A 340 -20.95 -22.68 4.27
N GLY A 341 -21.10 -22.06 5.45
CA GLY A 341 -20.22 -22.24 6.58
C GLY A 341 -19.98 -23.72 6.88
N GLY A 342 -18.80 -24.19 6.51
CA GLY A 342 -18.25 -25.47 6.95
C GLY A 342 -17.41 -25.20 8.19
N GLY A 343 -17.92 -25.58 9.37
CA GLY A 343 -17.07 -25.71 10.54
C GLY A 343 -15.97 -26.71 10.23
N GLY A 344 -14.73 -26.23 10.10
CA GLY A 344 -13.59 -27.07 9.74
C GLY A 344 -13.19 -27.97 10.90
N SER A 345 -13.40 -29.28 10.76
CA SER A 345 -12.58 -30.27 11.46
C SER A 345 -11.25 -30.40 10.72
N CYS A 346 -10.12 -30.31 11.42
CA CYS A 346 -8.81 -30.58 10.81
C CYS A 346 -8.73 -32.03 10.31
N THR A 347 -8.16 -32.23 9.13
CA THR A 347 -7.91 -33.57 8.57
C THR A 347 -6.47 -33.99 8.85
N GLN A 348 -6.21 -35.28 9.07
CA GLN A 348 -4.83 -35.76 9.22
C GLN A 348 -4.10 -35.60 7.89
N TRP A 349 -2.89 -35.03 7.91
CA TRP A 349 -2.09 -34.87 6.70
C TRP A 349 -1.76 -36.23 6.08
N SER A 350 -1.89 -36.32 4.76
CA SER A 350 -1.59 -37.51 3.96
C SER A 350 -0.71 -37.13 2.78
N ALA A 351 0.41 -37.85 2.63
CA ALA A 351 1.37 -37.62 1.55
C ALA A 351 0.72 -37.71 0.16
N GLY A 352 1.05 -36.76 -0.72
CA GLY A 352 0.52 -36.70 -2.09
C GLY A 352 -0.94 -36.23 -2.22
N THR A 353 -1.55 -35.74 -1.14
CA THR A 353 -2.90 -35.14 -1.16
C THR A 353 -2.78 -33.63 -1.42
N GLN A 354 -3.60 -33.10 -2.34
CA GLN A 354 -3.62 -31.65 -2.61
C GLN A 354 -4.30 -30.90 -1.46
N TYR A 355 -3.63 -29.87 -0.95
CA TYR A 355 -4.11 -28.94 0.06
C TYR A 355 -4.03 -27.51 -0.49
N TYR A 356 -5.03 -26.69 -0.19
CA TYR A 356 -5.13 -25.29 -0.64
C TYR A 356 -4.80 -24.33 0.50
N VAL A 357 -4.43 -23.09 0.16
CA VAL A 357 -4.16 -22.06 1.17
C VAL A 357 -5.32 -21.92 2.16
N GLY A 358 -5.01 -21.99 3.45
CA GLY A 358 -5.97 -21.97 4.55
C GLY A 358 -6.36 -23.35 5.09
N ASP A 359 -6.05 -24.44 4.37
CA ASP A 359 -6.29 -25.80 4.88
C ASP A 359 -5.44 -26.06 6.12
N ILE A 360 -6.06 -26.64 7.15
CA ILE A 360 -5.39 -27.00 8.40
C ILE A 360 -5.33 -28.52 8.52
N VAL A 361 -4.12 -29.03 8.66
CA VAL A 361 -3.86 -30.46 8.81
C VAL A 361 -3.16 -30.77 10.12
N THR A 362 -3.43 -31.94 10.68
CA THR A 362 -2.68 -32.46 11.82
C THR A 362 -1.61 -33.43 11.32
N TYR A 363 -0.36 -33.20 11.68
CA TYR A 363 0.78 -34.05 11.33
C TYR A 363 1.75 -34.17 12.52
N GLN A 364 2.09 -35.40 12.88
CA GLN A 364 2.99 -35.71 14.01
C GLN A 364 2.63 -35.04 15.35
N GLY A 365 1.33 -34.85 15.61
CA GLY A 365 0.82 -34.26 16.86
C GLY A 365 0.78 -32.73 16.88
N SER A 366 1.16 -32.06 15.79
CA SER A 366 1.09 -30.61 15.61
C SER A 366 0.16 -30.24 14.47
N ASN A 367 -0.42 -29.03 14.53
CA ASN A 367 -1.27 -28.50 13.47
C ASN A 367 -0.45 -27.59 12.56
N TYR A 368 -0.74 -27.66 11.27
CA TYR A 368 -0.09 -26.86 10.24
C TYR A 368 -1.14 -26.25 9.33
N ILE A 369 -0.97 -24.97 9.00
CA ILE A 369 -1.82 -24.28 8.04
C ILE A 369 -1.09 -24.17 6.70
N CYS A 370 -1.78 -24.51 5.62
CA CYS A 370 -1.29 -24.38 4.27
C CYS A 370 -1.24 -22.90 3.93
N VAL A 371 -0.04 -22.36 3.71
CA VAL A 371 0.17 -20.93 3.38
C VAL A 371 0.44 -20.72 1.89
N ASN A 372 0.71 -21.80 1.16
CA ASN A 372 0.75 -21.86 -0.30
C ASN A 372 0.16 -23.19 -0.78
N ASP A 373 -0.59 -23.20 -1.88
CA ASP A 373 -1.18 -24.43 -2.45
C ASP A 373 -0.14 -25.56 -2.57
N ASN A 374 -0.46 -26.69 -1.96
CA ASN A 374 0.48 -27.76 -1.71
C ASN A 374 0.01 -29.09 -2.32
N PRO A 375 0.77 -29.72 -3.23
CA PRO A 375 0.44 -31.02 -3.82
C PRO A 375 0.71 -32.23 -2.92
N GLY A 376 0.78 -32.03 -1.60
CA GLY A 376 0.94 -33.09 -0.60
C GLY A 376 2.37 -33.29 -0.12
N TYR A 377 3.16 -32.22 -0.11
CA TYR A 377 4.47 -32.14 0.52
C TYR A 377 4.40 -32.01 2.04
N ASP A 378 5.43 -32.50 2.72
CA ASP A 378 5.47 -32.72 4.17
C ASP A 378 5.50 -31.40 4.98
N PRO A 379 4.63 -31.25 6.01
CA PRO A 379 4.55 -30.04 6.86
C PRO A 379 5.78 -29.67 7.67
N VAL A 380 6.66 -30.63 8.00
CA VAL A 380 7.89 -30.35 8.76
C VAL A 380 9.13 -30.22 7.90
N ILE A 381 9.06 -30.58 6.62
CA ILE A 381 10.17 -30.46 5.68
C ILE A 381 10.00 -29.23 4.78
N SER A 382 8.76 -28.97 4.36
CA SER A 382 8.45 -27.98 3.33
C SER A 382 7.78 -26.75 3.92
N HIS A 383 8.55 -25.99 4.71
CA HIS A 383 8.14 -24.73 5.35
C HIS A 383 7.74 -23.61 4.38
N TRP A 384 7.91 -23.82 3.08
CA TRP A 384 7.36 -22.93 2.05
C TRP A 384 5.84 -23.07 1.90
N PHE A 385 5.30 -24.28 2.08
CA PHE A 385 3.88 -24.54 1.90
C PHE A 385 3.10 -24.56 3.21
N TRP A 386 3.77 -24.78 4.34
CA TRP A 386 3.16 -24.99 5.65
C TRP A 386 3.77 -24.10 6.72
N ASP A 387 2.91 -23.44 7.48
CA ASP A 387 3.26 -22.77 8.73
C ASP A 387 2.70 -23.54 9.93
N PRO A 388 3.40 -23.61 11.07
CA PRO A 388 2.83 -24.13 12.31
C PRO A 388 1.61 -23.31 12.74
N SER A 389 0.50 -23.99 13.06
CA SER A 389 -0.75 -23.35 13.47
C SER A 389 -1.04 -23.62 14.94
N SER A 390 -1.34 -22.56 15.69
CA SER A 390 -1.85 -22.63 17.07
C SER A 390 -3.38 -22.79 17.13
N GLN A 391 -4.05 -22.89 15.98
CA GLN A 391 -5.48 -23.15 15.95
C GLN A 391 -5.76 -24.60 16.36
N ASN A 392 -6.42 -24.77 17.51
CA ASN A 392 -6.90 -26.06 17.97
C ASN A 392 -8.19 -26.43 17.21
N CYS A 393 -8.26 -27.69 16.80
CA CYS A 393 -9.28 -28.25 15.91
C CYS A 393 -10.64 -28.50 16.57
N ASP A 394 -10.81 -28.04 17.81
CA ASP A 394 -12.02 -28.25 18.58
C ASP A 394 -12.72 -26.89 18.75
N GLY A 395 -13.81 -26.71 18.02
CA GLY A 395 -14.77 -25.65 18.28
C GLY A 395 -15.36 -25.82 19.69
N GLY A 396 -14.70 -25.27 20.70
CA GLY A 396 -15.11 -25.41 22.09
C GLY A 396 -14.62 -24.23 22.94
N SER A 397 -15.58 -23.56 23.59
CA SER A 397 -15.33 -22.55 24.61
C SER A 397 -14.96 -23.22 25.95
N GLY A 398 -13.86 -22.79 26.60
CA GLY A 398 -13.65 -22.88 28.06
C GLY A 398 -12.54 -23.81 28.58
N GLY A 399 -11.77 -23.35 29.57
CA GLY A 399 -10.98 -24.20 30.49
C GLY A 399 -9.61 -23.65 30.95
N ASP A 400 -9.51 -23.23 32.22
CA ASP A 400 -8.31 -22.73 32.91
C ASP A 400 -7.31 -23.82 33.33
N GLY A 401 -6.00 -23.48 33.33
CA GLY A 401 -4.95 -24.14 34.12
C GLY A 401 -4.01 -25.10 33.37
N GLY A 402 -2.91 -24.58 32.80
CA GLY A 402 -1.88 -25.41 32.16
C GLY A 402 -0.45 -24.86 32.34
N ALA A 403 0.51 -25.76 32.55
CA ALA A 403 1.94 -25.46 32.71
C ALA A 403 2.55 -24.84 31.43
N CYS A 404 3.59 -24.01 31.59
CA CYS A 404 4.21 -23.28 30.49
C CYS A 404 5.06 -24.16 29.57
N ALA A 405 4.89 -23.98 28.25
CA ALA A 405 5.66 -24.71 27.24
C ALA A 405 7.17 -24.48 27.43
N PRO A 406 8.01 -25.53 27.36
CA PRO A 406 9.46 -25.38 27.52
C PRO A 406 10.06 -24.56 26.38
N TRP A 407 10.99 -23.66 26.72
CA TRP A 407 11.74 -22.90 25.72
C TRP A 407 12.59 -23.83 24.86
N THR A 408 12.62 -23.56 23.56
CA THR A 408 13.36 -24.32 22.55
C THR A 408 14.22 -23.35 21.73
N ALA A 409 15.52 -23.63 21.66
CA ALA A 409 16.47 -22.79 20.92
C ALA A 409 16.10 -22.67 19.43
N GLY A 410 16.20 -21.46 18.88
CA GLY A 410 15.90 -21.17 17.47
C GLY A 410 14.42 -21.16 17.08
N THR A 411 13.51 -21.34 18.05
CA THR A 411 12.06 -21.20 17.82
C THR A 411 11.65 -19.73 17.91
N GLN A 412 10.88 -19.22 16.95
CA GLN A 412 10.35 -17.87 17.01
C GLN A 412 9.27 -17.76 18.10
N TYR A 413 9.48 -16.84 19.03
CA TYR A 413 8.54 -16.43 20.06
C TYR A 413 8.11 -14.99 19.80
N TYR A 414 6.87 -14.67 20.07
CA TYR A 414 6.33 -13.32 19.90
C TYR A 414 6.13 -12.64 21.24
N THR A 415 6.09 -11.33 21.23
CA THR A 415 5.87 -10.50 22.42
C THR A 415 4.61 -10.96 23.18
N GLY A 416 4.77 -11.34 24.44
CA GLY A 416 3.73 -11.85 25.34
C GLY A 416 3.74 -13.37 25.53
N ASP A 417 4.52 -14.12 24.75
CA ASP A 417 4.67 -15.57 24.94
C ASP A 417 5.35 -15.88 26.28
N ILE A 418 4.89 -16.91 26.98
CA ILE A 418 5.49 -17.36 28.24
C ILE A 418 6.03 -18.77 28.07
N VAL A 419 7.32 -18.96 28.36
CA VAL A 419 8.04 -20.23 28.25
C VAL A 419 8.65 -20.64 29.58
N SER A 420 8.84 -21.94 29.80
CA SER A 420 9.59 -22.45 30.95
C SER A 420 11.04 -22.81 30.55
N TYR A 421 12.02 -22.35 31.33
CA TYR A 421 13.43 -22.65 31.10
C TYR A 421 14.18 -22.70 32.43
N GLY A 422 15.01 -23.73 32.67
CA GLY A 422 15.78 -23.85 33.90
C GLY A 422 14.94 -23.91 35.19
N GLY A 423 13.66 -24.32 35.12
CA GLY A 423 12.74 -24.37 36.26
C GLY A 423 12.06 -23.04 36.61
N SER A 424 12.27 -21.98 35.82
CA SER A 424 11.59 -20.68 35.94
C SER A 424 10.80 -20.36 34.68
N ASN A 425 9.80 -19.48 34.79
CA ASN A 425 9.05 -19.00 33.63
C ASN A 425 9.58 -17.65 33.17
N TYR A 426 9.56 -17.41 31.87
CA TYR A 426 10.01 -16.18 31.23
C TYR A 426 8.95 -15.70 30.25
N ILE A 427 8.65 -14.40 30.28
CA ILE A 427 7.78 -13.74 29.31
C ILE A 427 8.60 -13.04 28.24
N CYS A 428 8.20 -13.22 26.98
CA CYS A 428 8.82 -12.61 25.82
C CYS A 428 8.41 -11.13 25.75
N GLU A 429 9.32 -10.20 25.96
CA GLU A 429 9.00 -8.76 25.94
C GLU A 429 9.09 -8.16 24.53
N HIS A 430 9.82 -8.85 23.65
CA HIS A 430 10.04 -8.47 22.26
C HIS A 430 10.11 -9.73 21.39
N ASP A 431 9.63 -9.66 20.14
CA ASP A 431 9.65 -10.78 19.21
C ASP A 431 11.07 -11.37 19.10
N ASN A 432 11.19 -12.65 19.44
CA ASN A 432 12.45 -13.31 19.66
C ASN A 432 12.61 -14.51 18.71
N PRO A 433 13.61 -14.54 17.83
CA PRO A 433 13.88 -15.66 16.93
C PRO A 433 14.52 -16.89 17.60
N GLY A 434 14.29 -17.07 18.90
CA GLY A 434 14.74 -18.26 19.65
C GLY A 434 16.06 -18.10 20.38
N TYR A 435 16.39 -16.86 20.82
CA TYR A 435 17.49 -16.55 21.71
C TYR A 435 17.19 -16.93 23.17
N ASP A 436 18.23 -17.24 23.93
CA ASP A 436 18.16 -17.87 25.26
C ASP A 436 17.62 -16.93 26.37
N PRO A 437 16.65 -17.37 27.21
CA PRO A 437 16.06 -16.57 28.29
C PRO A 437 16.98 -16.07 29.40
N VAL A 438 18.11 -16.73 29.64
CA VAL A 438 19.06 -16.30 30.70
C VAL A 438 20.28 -15.56 30.15
N ILE A 439 20.44 -15.49 28.84
CA ILE A 439 21.55 -14.77 28.19
C ILE A 439 21.04 -13.46 27.59
N SER A 440 19.86 -13.49 26.97
CA SER A 440 19.29 -12.37 26.23
C SER A 440 18.14 -11.72 27.00
N HIS A 441 18.48 -11.07 28.11
CA HIS A 441 17.54 -10.33 28.99
C HIS A 441 16.78 -9.20 28.31
N TRP A 442 17.12 -8.84 27.07
CA TRP A 442 16.35 -7.91 26.24
C TRP A 442 15.05 -8.52 25.73
N PHE A 443 15.05 -9.80 25.36
CA PHE A 443 13.87 -10.46 24.83
C PHE A 443 13.02 -11.12 25.91
N TRP A 444 13.60 -11.41 27.08
CA TRP A 444 12.97 -12.22 28.11
C TRP A 444 13.08 -11.59 29.50
N GLU A 445 11.95 -11.52 30.19
CA GLU A 445 11.90 -11.21 31.63
C GLU A 445 11.39 -12.39 32.47
N PRO A 446 11.98 -12.67 33.64
CA PRO A 446 11.46 -13.67 34.58
C PRO A 446 10.05 -13.31 35.04
N THR A 447 9.13 -14.27 35.04
CA THR A 447 7.74 -14.01 35.43
C THR A 447 7.20 -15.06 36.41
N SER A 448 6.31 -14.61 37.30
CA SER A 448 5.49 -15.49 38.16
C SER A 448 4.11 -15.79 37.57
N ALA A 449 3.82 -15.26 36.37
CA ALA A 449 2.54 -15.47 35.70
C ALA A 449 2.35 -16.93 35.27
N SER A 450 1.15 -17.45 35.51
CA SER A 450 0.70 -18.74 34.99
C SER A 450 0.35 -18.63 33.51
N CYS A 451 0.58 -19.70 32.73
CA CYS A 451 0.36 -19.71 31.27
C CYS A 451 -1.12 -19.66 30.81
N SER A 452 -2.02 -19.34 31.73
CA SER A 452 -3.37 -18.86 31.43
C SER A 452 -3.27 -17.49 30.75
N LYS A 453 -3.51 -17.48 29.42
CA LYS A 453 -3.63 -16.33 28.52
C LYS A 453 -3.55 -14.98 29.24
N ALA A 454 -2.38 -14.35 29.19
CA ALA A 454 -2.30 -12.91 29.42
C ALA A 454 -3.22 -12.23 28.41
N THR A 455 -4.35 -11.71 28.91
CA THR A 455 -5.25 -10.84 28.15
C THR A 455 -4.38 -9.76 27.51
N ARG A 456 -4.46 -9.63 26.17
CA ARG A 456 -3.65 -8.67 25.41
C ARG A 456 -3.81 -7.26 26.00
N LEU A 457 -2.87 -6.87 26.84
CA LEU A 457 -2.63 -5.47 27.11
C LEU A 457 -1.85 -4.98 25.89
N ASN A 458 -2.52 -4.14 25.10
CA ASN A 458 -1.90 -3.38 24.02
C ASN A 458 -0.81 -2.46 24.60
N THR A 459 0.40 -2.97 24.75
CA THR A 459 1.59 -2.16 25.10
C THR A 459 2.59 -2.05 23.94
N ALA A 460 2.39 -2.76 22.81
CA ALA A 460 3.25 -2.66 21.64
C ALA A 460 2.94 -1.48 20.68
N SER A 461 2.14 -0.48 21.08
CA SER A 461 1.80 0.68 20.21
C SER A 461 2.50 2.00 20.57
N GLN A 462 3.53 2.01 21.43
CA GLN A 462 4.18 3.26 21.86
C GLN A 462 5.69 3.39 21.59
N ALA A 463 6.36 2.39 21.02
CA ALA A 463 7.82 2.45 20.82
C ALA A 463 8.27 3.04 19.46
N SER A 464 7.39 3.46 18.53
CA SER A 464 7.84 3.89 17.18
C SER A 464 7.69 5.37 16.84
N LYS A 465 7.28 6.24 17.78
CA LYS A 465 6.93 7.65 17.47
C LYS A 465 7.92 8.74 17.94
N ASN A 466 9.00 8.38 18.64
CA ASN A 466 9.81 9.35 19.39
C ASN A 466 11.22 9.63 18.84
N MET A 467 11.62 8.98 17.75
CA MET A 467 12.94 9.17 17.14
C MET A 467 12.81 9.34 15.63
N ASN A 468 13.14 10.53 15.12
CA ASN A 468 13.22 10.81 13.70
C ASN A 468 14.64 10.51 13.20
N VAL A 469 14.72 9.78 12.09
CA VAL A 469 16.01 9.36 11.52
C VAL A 469 16.07 9.65 10.03
N ARG A 470 17.16 10.28 9.60
CA ARG A 470 17.48 10.53 8.19
C ARG A 470 18.87 10.03 7.88
N ILE A 471 19.04 9.40 6.73
CA ILE A 471 20.36 8.99 6.21
C ILE A 471 20.61 9.61 4.83
N TYR A 472 21.84 10.06 4.57
CA TYR A 472 22.22 10.67 3.30
C TYR A 472 23.75 10.70 3.07
N PRO A 473 24.25 10.72 1.82
CA PRO A 473 23.49 10.55 0.59
C PRO A 473 23.01 9.10 0.41
N ASN A 474 21.91 8.94 -0.32
CA ASN A 474 21.40 7.63 -0.73
C ASN A 474 20.84 7.77 -2.16
N PRO A 475 21.48 7.19 -3.20
CA PRO A 475 22.60 6.25 -3.13
C PRO A 475 23.91 6.87 -2.60
N LEU A 476 24.70 6.06 -1.91
CA LEU A 476 25.98 6.41 -1.34
C LEU A 476 27.09 6.14 -2.36
N SER A 477 27.74 7.20 -2.83
CA SER A 477 28.81 7.16 -3.86
C SER A 477 30.23 7.35 -3.29
N ASN A 478 30.34 7.57 -1.98
CA ASN A 478 31.59 7.68 -1.25
C ASN A 478 31.52 6.82 0.02
N ASN A 479 32.59 6.78 0.81
CA ASN A 479 32.64 5.90 1.99
C ASN A 479 32.01 6.52 3.25
N VAL A 480 31.16 7.56 3.14
CA VAL A 480 30.64 8.30 4.30
C VAL A 480 29.12 8.43 4.26
N LEU A 481 28.43 7.68 5.11
CA LEU A 481 26.98 7.78 5.30
C LEU A 481 26.69 8.74 6.47
N ASN A 482 26.02 9.86 6.19
CA ASN A 482 25.56 10.76 7.25
C ASN A 482 24.26 10.23 7.84
N LEU A 483 24.19 10.18 9.16
CA LEU A 483 23.03 9.80 9.94
C LEU A 483 22.60 10.99 10.80
N SER A 484 21.40 11.50 10.58
CA SER A 484 20.76 12.50 11.43
C SER A 484 19.73 11.81 12.32
N VAL A 485 19.88 11.96 13.63
CA VAL A 485 18.96 11.43 14.64
C VAL A 485 18.41 12.61 15.43
N GLU A 486 17.09 12.75 15.43
CA GLU A 486 16.38 13.70 16.28
C GLU A 486 15.56 12.93 17.30
N SER A 487 15.87 13.14 18.58
CA SER A 487 15.23 12.47 19.70
C SER A 487 14.55 13.48 20.62
N ASN A 488 13.36 13.15 21.12
CA ASN A 488 12.66 13.93 22.13
C ASN A 488 13.00 13.51 23.57
N LYS A 489 13.88 12.50 23.75
CA LYS A 489 14.34 12.01 25.05
C LYS A 489 15.83 11.65 25.00
N THR A 490 16.52 11.78 26.13
CA THR A 490 17.90 11.29 26.23
C THR A 490 17.93 9.76 26.18
N SER A 491 18.65 9.20 25.22
CA SER A 491 18.63 7.76 24.87
C SER A 491 20.02 7.26 24.44
N GLN A 492 20.37 6.02 24.80
CA GLN A 492 21.52 5.32 24.20
C GLN A 492 21.15 4.93 22.76
N ILE A 493 22.03 5.20 21.79
CA ILE A 493 21.78 4.85 20.39
C ILE A 493 22.83 3.86 19.88
N ASP A 494 22.37 2.71 19.42
CA ASP A 494 23.16 1.70 18.72
C ASP A 494 22.73 1.64 17.26
N VAL A 495 23.70 1.51 16.36
CA VAL A 495 23.46 1.39 14.92
C VAL A 495 23.98 0.05 14.43
N ARG A 496 23.13 -0.68 13.71
CA ARG A 496 23.51 -1.97 13.08
C ARG A 496 23.22 -1.93 11.60
N ILE A 497 24.16 -2.40 10.78
CA ILE A 497 24.04 -2.49 9.33
C ILE A 497 23.99 -3.96 8.93
N PHE A 498 23.01 -4.33 8.11
CA PHE A 498 22.83 -5.66 7.57
C PHE A 498 22.82 -5.63 6.05
N ASP A 499 23.32 -6.70 5.43
CA ASP A 499 23.05 -6.94 4.01
C ASP A 499 21.60 -7.42 3.79
N ILE A 500 21.15 -7.47 2.53
CA ILE A 500 19.78 -7.92 2.20
C ILE A 500 19.53 -9.41 2.49
N GLN A 501 20.58 -10.18 2.73
CA GLN A 501 20.50 -11.58 3.16
C GLN A 501 20.38 -11.70 4.69
N GLY A 502 20.35 -10.56 5.42
CA GLY A 502 20.17 -10.51 6.86
C GLY A 502 21.44 -10.74 7.66
N ARG A 503 22.63 -10.77 7.03
CA ARG A 503 23.90 -10.87 7.76
C ARG A 503 24.30 -9.50 8.29
N MET A 504 24.65 -9.44 9.59
CA MET A 504 25.15 -8.22 10.21
C MET A 504 26.56 -7.92 9.71
N ILE A 505 26.74 -6.75 9.11
CA ILE A 505 27.99 -6.29 8.53
C ILE A 505 28.72 -5.35 9.48
N LYS A 506 27.99 -4.53 10.24
CA LYS A 506 28.58 -3.53 11.13
C LYS A 506 27.68 -3.24 12.33
N GLU A 507 28.30 -2.98 13.48
CA GLU A 507 27.66 -2.46 14.69
C GLU A 507 28.45 -1.24 15.18
N ILE A 508 27.75 -0.17 15.54
CA ILE A 508 28.33 1.12 15.92
C ILE A 508 27.54 1.65 17.12
N ASP A 509 28.19 1.78 18.26
CA ASP A 509 27.64 2.47 19.43
C ASP A 509 27.87 3.99 19.27
N LEU A 510 26.80 4.77 19.19
CA LEU A 510 26.84 6.23 19.09
C LEU A 510 26.80 6.92 20.46
N GLY A 511 26.70 6.15 21.53
CA GLY A 511 26.62 6.64 22.89
C GLY A 511 25.26 7.22 23.25
N LYS A 512 25.24 7.90 24.40
CA LYS A 512 24.05 8.53 24.95
C LYS A 512 23.79 9.89 24.29
N LEU A 513 22.71 10.00 23.53
CA LEU A 513 22.27 11.24 22.90
C LEU A 513 21.30 12.00 23.81
N ASN A 514 21.48 13.31 23.92
CA ASN A 514 20.55 14.19 24.61
C ASN A 514 19.38 14.59 23.70
N ILE A 515 18.32 15.14 24.29
CA ILE A 515 17.17 15.69 23.57
C ILE A 515 17.63 16.67 22.49
N GLY A 516 17.11 16.52 21.26
CA GLY A 516 17.43 17.35 20.09
C GLY A 516 17.97 16.55 18.90
N GLY A 517 18.41 17.27 17.86
CA GLY A 517 19.02 16.71 16.66
C GLY A 517 20.53 16.56 16.77
N SER A 518 21.04 15.38 16.46
CA SER A 518 22.48 15.07 16.36
C SER A 518 22.80 14.47 14.99
N ASN A 519 23.98 14.79 14.45
CA ASN A 519 24.44 14.28 13.17
C ASN A 519 25.73 13.49 13.35
N PHE A 520 25.78 12.31 12.73
CA PHE A 520 26.91 11.38 12.75
C PHE A 520 27.39 11.10 11.34
N GLN A 521 28.69 10.88 11.20
CA GLN A 521 29.29 10.37 9.98
C GLN A 521 29.70 8.93 10.23
N LEU A 522 29.07 8.01 9.52
CA LEU A 522 29.36 6.58 9.60
C LEU A 522 30.28 6.20 8.44
N ASP A 523 31.40 5.58 8.77
CA ASP A 523 32.32 5.03 7.78
C ASP A 523 31.71 3.77 7.15
N ALA A 524 31.52 3.83 5.83
CA ALA A 524 30.95 2.79 4.99
C ALA A 524 31.99 2.19 4.02
N SER A 525 33.29 2.45 4.22
CA SER A 525 34.36 1.93 3.35
C SER A 525 34.41 0.40 3.26
N ASP A 526 33.94 -0.30 4.30
CA ASP A 526 33.88 -1.76 4.36
C ASP A 526 32.68 -2.35 3.61
N LEU A 527 31.75 -1.51 3.12
CA LEU A 527 30.55 -1.95 2.44
C LEU A 527 30.79 -2.08 0.93
N GLY A 528 30.65 -3.29 0.40
CA GLY A 528 30.66 -3.51 -1.05
C GLY A 528 29.44 -2.89 -1.73
N LYS A 529 29.49 -2.76 -3.06
CA LYS A 529 28.33 -2.29 -3.85
C LYS A 529 27.11 -3.18 -3.59
N GLY A 530 25.98 -2.60 -3.22
CA GLY A 530 24.79 -3.36 -2.83
C GLY A 530 23.77 -2.56 -2.04
N SER A 531 22.65 -3.22 -1.71
CA SER A 531 21.63 -2.69 -0.80
C SER A 531 21.91 -3.15 0.63
N TYR A 532 21.66 -2.26 1.59
CA TYR A 532 21.83 -2.53 3.01
C TYR A 532 20.64 -1.99 3.80
N LEU A 533 20.38 -2.61 4.94
CA LEU A 533 19.46 -2.11 5.96
C LEU A 533 20.28 -1.56 7.13
N ILE A 534 19.96 -0.36 7.58
CA ILE A 534 20.52 0.25 8.77
C ILE A 534 19.41 0.33 9.84
N TYR A 535 19.70 -0.25 10.99
CA TYR A 535 18.88 -0.25 12.19
C TYR A 535 19.48 0.78 13.14
N ILE A 536 18.67 1.71 13.59
CA ILE A 536 19.01 2.71 14.60
C ILE A 536 18.16 2.34 15.82
N ILE A 537 18.82 1.76 16.80
CA ILE A 537 18.25 1.13 17.97
C ILE A 537 18.45 2.08 19.14
N SER A 538 17.42 2.23 19.95
CA SER A 538 17.45 2.97 21.19
C SER A 538 16.61 2.25 22.24
N ASP A 539 16.74 2.67 23.49
CA ASP A 539 15.88 2.22 24.60
C ASP A 539 14.39 2.55 24.38
N GLN A 540 14.06 3.41 23.42
CA GLN A 540 12.69 3.84 23.13
C GLN A 540 12.12 3.25 21.84
N ALA A 541 12.98 2.98 20.85
CA ALA A 541 12.57 2.73 19.48
C ALA A 541 13.68 2.08 18.65
N THR A 542 13.27 1.24 17.69
CA THR A 542 14.11 0.84 16.57
C THR A 542 13.59 1.47 15.29
N LYS A 543 14.47 2.13 14.53
CA LYS A 543 14.18 2.69 13.21
C LYS A 543 15.01 1.98 12.16
N ILE A 544 14.35 1.52 11.11
CA ILE A 544 15.00 0.82 10.00
C ILE A 544 14.96 1.73 8.78
N LYS A 545 16.10 1.89 8.12
CA LYS A 545 16.21 2.58 6.83
C LYS A 545 16.97 1.71 5.85
N ARG A 546 16.70 1.88 4.56
CA ARG A 546 17.43 1.23 3.47
C ARG A 546 18.34 2.23 2.78
N PHE A 547 19.56 1.83 2.47
CA PHE A 547 20.45 2.59 1.59
C PHE A 547 21.19 1.70 0.61
N ASN A 548 21.67 2.31 -0.47
CA ASN A 548 22.43 1.63 -1.52
C ASN A 548 23.84 2.19 -1.60
N VAL A 549 24.84 1.34 -1.75
CA VAL A 549 26.23 1.69 -2.06
C VAL A 549 26.46 1.42 -3.55
N ILE A 550 26.87 2.44 -4.32
CA ILE A 550 26.98 2.39 -5.79
C ILE A 550 28.41 2.42 -6.33
#